data_AF-A0A3E1EW96-F1
#
_entry.id   AF-A0A3E1EW96-F1
#
_cell.length_a   1.000
_cell.length_b   1.000
_cell.length_c   1.000
_cell.angle_alpha   90.00
_cell.angle_beta   90.00
_cell.angle_gamma   90.00
#
_symmetry.space_group_name_H-M   'P 1'
#
loop_
_entity.id
_entity.type
_entity.pdbx_description
1 polymer ?
#
loop_
_entity_poly.entity_id
_entity_poly.type
_entity_poly.pdbx_seq_one_letter_code
_entity_poly.pdbx_strand_id
1 'polypeptide(L)'
;MAQINTPIRNQNSNSIELEKKQSKKVLEREPVEATNAVVSNYEAFTLNVRYLKSELNNLALSSTRKTPTPKQQKQFEAQLKYIKSLDHKSFDYHLLNYQVGNYDFSRIKSLKTAAKIKPLDFTVLKELSAYYYIIDDQKDLSNHLIKIDQQGYFSSDLIAFATNTLLSLPKKSVLVSHGEQDTYPLLIQQKIKNIRSDVEIISLEHLQSEDYRKKLKKQGMKMPNTEIIDTHFFDQFLALNKNHNIVVASTLPKPYLMKVEGIANAGLGFAYESSVKEEYNLNIYHQLMKQAIQTHIDTAKDQKILVNYLPYLFSVRNQMMEIEDQNSVREIELLIYQIGRASNTLGKIKKIMK
;
A
#
# COMPACT_ATOMS: atom_id res chain seq x y z
N MET A 1 3.40 -28.30 -38.07
CA MET A 1 3.84 -29.37 -37.14
C MET A 1 5.35 -29.49 -37.22
N ALA A 2 6.06 -28.95 -36.24
CA ALA A 2 7.46 -29.21 -35.94
C ALA A 2 7.69 -28.76 -34.49
N GLN A 3 8.00 -29.72 -33.62
CA GLN A 3 8.26 -29.49 -32.19
C GLN A 3 9.62 -28.82 -32.04
N ILE A 4 9.64 -27.64 -31.44
CA ILE A 4 10.87 -26.98 -30.97
C ILE A 4 10.88 -27.07 -29.44
N ASN A 5 11.67 -28.00 -28.94
CA ASN A 5 12.00 -28.16 -27.53
C ASN A 5 12.71 -26.89 -27.03
N THR A 6 12.09 -26.21 -26.06
CA THR A 6 12.72 -25.15 -25.28
C THR A 6 13.22 -25.73 -23.95
N PRO A 7 14.46 -25.41 -23.51
CA PRO A 7 15.00 -25.92 -22.26
C PRO A 7 14.35 -25.19 -21.07
N ILE A 8 13.61 -25.95 -20.27
CA ILE A 8 13.09 -25.53 -18.96
C ILE A 8 14.28 -25.38 -18.01
N ARG A 9 14.79 -24.15 -17.83
CA ARG A 9 15.72 -23.84 -16.74
C ARG A 9 14.92 -23.62 -15.46
N ASN A 10 14.79 -24.70 -14.71
CA ASN A 10 14.34 -24.76 -13.33
C ASN A 10 15.21 -23.83 -12.46
N GLN A 11 14.64 -22.73 -11.94
CA GLN A 11 15.27 -21.91 -10.89
C GLN A 11 14.63 -22.12 -9.51
N ASN A 12 13.91 -23.24 -9.32
CA ASN A 12 13.32 -23.63 -8.03
C ASN A 12 14.03 -24.80 -7.33
N SER A 13 15.19 -25.24 -7.82
CA SER A 13 15.97 -26.33 -7.21
C SER A 13 16.97 -25.87 -6.14
N ASN A 14 17.33 -24.57 -6.07
CA ASN A 14 18.29 -24.09 -5.07
C ASN A 14 17.66 -23.76 -3.70
N SER A 15 16.34 -23.61 -3.59
CA SER A 15 15.68 -23.35 -2.31
C SER A 15 15.41 -24.64 -1.50
N ILE A 16 15.14 -25.76 -2.19
CA ILE A 16 14.84 -27.04 -1.52
C ILE A 16 16.12 -27.76 -1.06
N GLU A 17 17.27 -27.52 -1.72
CA GLU A 17 18.56 -28.08 -1.30
C GLU A 17 19.20 -27.32 -0.13
N LEU A 18 18.84 -26.05 0.05
CA LEU A 18 19.20 -25.23 1.22
C LEU A 18 18.40 -25.62 2.47
N GLU A 19 17.14 -26.03 2.31
CA GLU A 19 16.32 -26.56 3.42
C GLU A 19 16.76 -27.96 3.86
N LYS A 20 17.24 -28.83 2.95
CA LYS A 20 17.72 -30.18 3.32
C LYS A 20 19.13 -30.21 3.94
N LYS A 21 19.99 -29.23 3.65
CA LYS A 21 21.33 -29.14 4.24
C LYS A 21 21.35 -28.51 5.65
N GLN A 22 20.28 -27.83 6.06
CA GLN A 22 20.15 -27.30 7.42
C GLN A 22 19.61 -28.33 8.44
N SER A 23 19.08 -29.48 7.99
CA SER A 23 18.50 -30.51 8.87
C SER A 23 19.44 -31.64 9.29
N LYS A 24 20.75 -31.58 8.96
CA LYS A 24 21.72 -32.66 9.26
C LYS A 24 23.06 -32.16 9.85
N LYS A 25 22.99 -31.25 10.82
CA LYS A 25 24.09 -31.02 11.76
C LYS A 25 23.55 -31.04 13.18
N VAL A 26 23.10 -32.23 13.59
CA VAL A 26 22.99 -32.59 15.02
C VAL A 26 24.43 -32.71 15.50
N LEU A 27 24.92 -31.62 16.09
CA LEU A 27 26.14 -31.66 16.90
C LEU A 27 25.69 -32.11 18.29
N GLU A 28 26.07 -33.32 18.67
CA GLU A 28 26.15 -33.69 20.08
C GLU A 28 26.99 -32.62 20.78
N ARG A 29 26.34 -31.85 21.66
CA ARG A 29 27.03 -31.01 22.63
C ARG A 29 26.77 -31.63 24.00
N GLU A 30 27.86 -31.96 24.68
CA GLU A 30 27.92 -32.31 26.09
C GLU A 30 27.11 -31.30 26.93
N PRO A 31 26.57 -31.72 28.09
CA PRO A 31 25.68 -30.89 28.89
C PRO A 31 26.47 -29.71 29.46
N VAL A 32 26.35 -28.55 28.80
CA VAL A 32 26.80 -27.28 29.36
C VAL A 32 25.84 -26.92 30.47
N GLU A 33 26.39 -26.83 31.68
CA GLU A 33 25.70 -26.39 32.89
C GLU A 33 24.83 -25.15 32.63
N ALA A 34 23.58 -25.26 33.07
CA ALA A 34 22.59 -24.20 32.97
C ALA A 34 23.05 -22.95 33.74
N THR A 35 23.61 -21.99 33.02
CA THR A 35 23.72 -20.62 33.51
C THR A 35 22.35 -19.98 33.42
N ASN A 36 21.65 -19.91 34.56
CA ASN A 36 20.43 -19.12 34.74
C ASN A 36 20.75 -17.64 34.54
N ALA A 37 20.78 -17.17 33.29
CA ALA A 37 20.80 -15.74 33.00
C ALA A 37 19.41 -15.18 33.32
N VAL A 38 19.30 -14.49 34.45
CA VAL A 38 18.11 -13.68 34.80
C VAL A 38 18.03 -12.55 33.79
N VAL A 39 17.25 -12.72 32.72
CA VAL A 39 16.94 -11.62 31.79
C VAL A 39 16.19 -10.56 32.57
N SER A 40 16.67 -9.33 32.54
CA SER A 40 15.99 -8.24 33.24
C SER A 40 14.60 -8.00 32.62
N ASN A 41 13.63 -7.57 33.42
CA ASN A 41 12.29 -7.23 32.92
C ASN A 41 12.34 -6.19 31.78
N TYR A 42 13.33 -5.29 31.80
CA TYR A 42 13.55 -4.29 30.76
C TYR A 42 14.03 -4.90 29.43
N GLU A 43 14.99 -5.81 29.46
CA GLU A 43 15.46 -6.51 28.25
C GLU A 43 14.36 -7.39 27.67
N ALA A 44 13.63 -8.12 28.53
CA ALA A 44 12.47 -8.90 28.13
C ALA A 44 11.43 -7.99 27.46
N PHE A 45 11.10 -6.83 28.04
CA PHE A 45 10.15 -5.88 27.47
C PHE A 45 10.60 -5.42 26.07
N THR A 46 11.84 -4.96 25.96
CA THR A 46 12.41 -4.44 24.72
C THR A 46 12.41 -5.48 23.59
N LEU A 47 12.80 -6.72 23.90
CA LEU A 47 12.81 -7.83 22.96
C LEU A 47 11.39 -8.13 22.45
N ASN A 48 10.43 -8.21 23.36
CA ASN A 48 9.06 -8.57 23.04
C ASN A 48 8.33 -7.47 22.25
N VAL A 49 8.60 -6.19 22.55
CA VAL A 49 8.14 -5.04 21.76
C VAL A 49 8.72 -5.09 20.34
N ARG A 50 10.04 -5.30 20.20
CA ARG A 50 10.69 -5.37 18.88
C ARG A 50 10.10 -6.50 18.02
N TYR A 51 9.92 -7.67 18.63
CA TYR A 51 9.32 -8.82 17.95
C TYR A 51 7.91 -8.51 17.46
N LEU A 52 7.02 -8.01 18.33
CA LEU A 52 5.64 -7.71 17.94
C LEU A 52 5.56 -6.62 16.86
N LYS A 53 6.38 -5.57 16.95
CA LYS A 53 6.47 -4.54 15.89
C LYS A 53 6.90 -5.13 14.55
N SER A 54 7.86 -6.04 14.56
CA SER A 54 8.32 -6.73 13.34
C SER A 54 7.19 -7.54 12.70
N GLU A 55 6.43 -8.29 13.49
CA GLU A 55 5.32 -9.10 12.99
C GLU A 55 4.19 -8.24 12.41
N LEU A 56 3.83 -7.14 13.07
CA LEU A 56 2.84 -6.18 12.57
C LEU A 56 3.32 -5.49 11.28
N ASN A 57 4.60 -5.13 11.20
CA ASN A 57 5.18 -4.53 10.00
C ASN A 57 5.18 -5.51 8.82
N ASN A 58 5.54 -6.78 9.06
CA ASN A 58 5.48 -7.84 8.05
C ASN A 58 4.06 -8.02 7.50
N LEU A 59 3.05 -7.91 8.36
CA LEU A 59 1.65 -7.96 7.96
C LEU A 59 1.25 -6.71 7.15
N ALA A 60 1.62 -5.51 7.59
CA ALA A 60 1.31 -4.26 6.88
C ALA A 60 1.91 -4.25 5.46
N LEU A 61 3.11 -4.81 5.29
CA LEU A 61 3.81 -4.93 4.00
C LEU A 61 3.37 -6.15 3.16
N SER A 62 2.47 -6.99 3.68
CA SER A 62 2.01 -8.18 2.97
C SER A 62 1.36 -7.82 1.62
N SER A 63 1.72 -8.57 0.59
CA SER A 63 1.22 -8.41 -0.78
C SER A 63 -0.10 -9.12 -1.06
N THR A 64 -0.66 -9.81 -0.07
CA THR A 64 -1.84 -10.68 -0.25
C THR A 64 -2.95 -10.48 0.77
N ARG A 65 -2.66 -9.84 1.91
CA ARG A 65 -3.65 -9.55 2.96
C ARG A 65 -3.23 -8.41 3.88
N LYS A 66 -4.20 -7.83 4.58
CA LYS A 66 -4.03 -6.84 5.64
C LYS A 66 -4.42 -7.35 7.01
N THR A 67 -5.47 -8.17 7.08
CA THR A 67 -5.91 -8.75 8.35
C THR A 67 -5.01 -9.92 8.77
N PRO A 68 -4.63 -10.05 10.04
CA PRO A 68 -3.97 -11.26 10.54
C PRO A 68 -4.92 -12.46 10.49
N THR A 69 -4.37 -13.67 10.38
CA THR A 69 -5.18 -14.89 10.57
C THR A 69 -5.63 -15.01 12.03
N PRO A 70 -6.71 -15.77 12.34
CA PRO A 70 -7.13 -15.99 13.73
C PRO A 70 -6.03 -16.54 14.65
N LYS A 71 -5.13 -17.39 14.10
CA LYS A 71 -3.97 -17.90 14.83
C LYS A 71 -2.97 -16.79 15.14
N GLN A 72 -2.63 -15.97 14.15
CA GLN A 72 -1.72 -14.83 14.33
C GLN A 72 -2.30 -13.80 15.30
N GLN A 73 -3.59 -13.48 15.19
CA GLN A 73 -4.25 -12.56 16.12
C GLN A 73 -4.12 -13.06 17.56
N LYS A 74 -4.39 -14.35 17.82
CA LYS A 74 -4.19 -14.95 19.15
C LYS A 74 -2.75 -14.84 19.63
N GLN A 75 -1.76 -15.01 18.75
CA GLN A 75 -0.35 -14.84 19.09
C GLN A 75 -0.02 -13.38 19.42
N PHE A 76 -0.52 -12.42 18.64
CA PHE A 76 -0.32 -11.00 18.90
C PHE A 76 -0.93 -10.56 20.23
N GLU A 77 -2.14 -11.03 20.56
CA GLU A 77 -2.79 -10.74 21.85
C GLU A 77 -2.03 -11.36 23.02
N ALA A 78 -1.54 -12.60 22.88
CA ALA A 78 -0.75 -13.25 23.92
C ALA A 78 0.57 -12.49 24.19
N GLN A 79 1.24 -12.10 23.11
CA GLN A 79 2.46 -11.31 23.16
C GLN A 79 2.24 -9.94 23.80
N LEU A 80 1.16 -9.25 23.41
CA LEU A 80 0.75 -7.98 23.99
C LEU A 80 0.41 -8.10 25.48
N LYS A 81 -0.24 -9.19 25.90
CA LYS A 81 -0.51 -9.47 27.32
C LYS A 81 0.79 -9.63 28.11
N TYR A 82 1.80 -10.27 27.54
CA TYR A 82 3.12 -10.37 28.17
C TYR A 82 3.82 -9.02 28.27
N ILE A 83 3.85 -8.23 27.19
CA ILE A 83 4.36 -6.85 27.19
C ILE A 83 3.67 -6.00 28.27
N LYS A 84 2.35 -6.10 28.38
CA LYS A 84 1.56 -5.42 29.42
C LYS A 84 2.00 -5.80 30.84
N SER A 85 2.30 -7.07 31.07
CA SER A 85 2.73 -7.55 32.39
C SER A 85 4.10 -7.01 32.80
N LEU A 86 4.95 -6.69 31.82
CA LEU A 86 6.27 -6.12 32.03
C LEU A 86 6.21 -4.60 32.24
N ASP A 87 5.49 -3.86 31.38
CA ASP A 87 5.24 -2.43 31.55
C ASP A 87 3.95 -1.96 30.83
N HIS A 88 2.86 -1.82 31.60
CA HIS A 88 1.54 -1.38 31.13
C HIS A 88 1.37 0.13 30.99
N LYS A 89 2.37 0.95 31.36
CA LYS A 89 2.33 2.42 31.25
C LYS A 89 3.21 2.93 30.11
N SER A 90 4.07 2.08 29.57
CA SER A 90 4.95 2.41 28.45
C SER A 90 4.21 2.93 27.22
N PHE A 91 4.89 3.80 26.49
CA PHE A 91 4.48 4.23 25.16
C PHE A 91 4.22 3.04 24.23
N ASP A 92 5.15 2.08 24.19
CA ASP A 92 5.09 0.96 23.26
C ASP A 92 3.91 0.03 23.56
N TYR A 93 3.62 -0.28 24.84
CA TYR A 93 2.41 -1.03 25.18
C TYR A 93 1.16 -0.32 24.67
N HIS A 94 1.06 0.99 24.92
CA HIS A 94 -0.13 1.74 24.57
C HIS A 94 -0.37 1.81 23.06
N LEU A 95 0.69 2.03 22.28
CA LEU A 95 0.64 2.03 20.82
C LEU A 95 0.32 0.62 20.28
N LEU A 96 1.05 -0.40 20.73
CA LEU A 96 0.85 -1.79 20.29
C LEU A 96 -0.54 -2.32 20.65
N ASN A 97 -1.10 -1.91 21.79
CA ASN A 97 -2.45 -2.31 22.16
C ASN A 97 -3.48 -1.90 21.10
N TYR A 98 -3.36 -0.70 20.53
CA TYR A 98 -4.21 -0.24 19.44
C TYR A 98 -3.92 -0.98 18.13
N GLN A 99 -2.64 -1.11 17.74
CA GLN A 99 -2.26 -1.73 16.47
C GLN A 99 -2.65 -3.21 16.38
N VAL A 100 -2.49 -3.97 17.47
CA VAL A 100 -2.98 -5.35 17.56
C VAL A 100 -4.51 -5.42 17.43
N GLY A 101 -5.22 -4.36 17.76
CA GLY A 101 -6.67 -4.27 17.57
C GLY A 101 -7.11 -4.09 16.11
N ASN A 102 -6.19 -3.91 15.16
CA ASN A 102 -6.50 -3.72 13.73
C ASN A 102 -7.55 -2.63 13.48
N TYR A 103 -7.32 -1.42 14.02
CA TYR A 103 -8.25 -0.28 13.98
C TYR A 103 -9.56 -0.48 14.78
N ASP A 104 -9.53 -1.29 15.83
CA ASP A 104 -10.61 -1.42 16.81
C ASP A 104 -10.72 -0.17 17.71
N PHE A 105 -11.83 0.55 17.59
CA PHE A 105 -12.09 1.78 18.32
C PHE A 105 -12.29 1.58 19.82
N SER A 106 -12.58 0.35 20.28
CA SER A 106 -12.60 0.05 21.72
C SER A 106 -11.24 0.34 22.39
N ARG A 107 -10.15 0.34 21.61
CA ARG A 107 -8.78 0.57 22.06
C ARG A 107 -8.29 2.01 21.87
N ILE A 108 -9.13 2.93 21.39
CA ILE A 108 -8.73 4.31 21.08
C ILE A 108 -8.15 5.04 22.29
N LYS A 109 -8.61 4.73 23.51
CA LYS A 109 -8.06 5.30 24.75
C LYS A 109 -6.57 4.99 24.90
N SER A 110 -6.12 3.81 24.47
CA SER A 110 -4.72 3.42 24.51
C SER A 110 -3.88 4.25 23.52
N LEU A 111 -4.35 4.40 22.28
CA LEU A 111 -3.66 5.25 21.29
C LEU A 111 -3.57 6.71 21.75
N LYS A 112 -4.65 7.27 22.33
CA LYS A 112 -4.63 8.62 22.90
C LYS A 112 -3.65 8.75 24.07
N THR A 113 -3.42 7.69 24.85
CA THR A 113 -2.36 7.68 25.88
C THR A 113 -0.97 7.65 25.25
N ALA A 114 -0.72 6.83 24.23
CA ALA A 114 0.54 6.84 23.49
C ALA A 114 0.82 8.24 22.91
N ALA A 115 -0.20 8.92 22.38
CA ALA A 115 -0.10 10.28 21.87
C ALA A 115 0.23 11.33 22.93
N LYS A 116 -0.16 11.13 24.19
CA LYS A 116 0.27 12.01 25.29
C LYS A 116 1.75 11.82 25.62
N ILE A 117 2.29 10.61 25.46
CA ILE A 117 3.68 10.29 25.79
C ILE A 117 4.62 10.74 24.66
N LYS A 118 4.27 10.44 23.40
CA LYS A 118 5.04 10.88 22.21
C LYS A 118 4.09 11.46 21.15
N PRO A 119 3.71 12.75 21.26
CA PRO A 119 2.69 13.37 20.39
C PRO A 119 3.12 13.57 18.94
N LEU A 120 4.42 13.47 18.65
CA LEU A 120 5.00 13.63 17.32
C LEU A 120 5.56 12.31 16.76
N ASP A 121 5.29 11.18 17.42
CA ASP A 121 5.63 9.87 16.84
C ASP A 121 4.83 9.65 15.56
N PHE A 122 5.52 9.33 14.45
CA PHE A 122 4.87 9.15 13.15
C PHE A 122 3.76 8.09 13.20
N THR A 123 4.00 6.97 13.87
CA THR A 123 3.01 5.88 13.96
C THR A 123 1.77 6.37 14.70
N VAL A 124 1.94 7.09 15.81
CA VAL A 124 0.81 7.72 16.51
C VAL A 124 0.03 8.65 15.59
N LEU A 125 0.71 9.56 14.89
CA LEU A 125 0.07 10.51 14.00
C LEU A 125 -0.69 9.80 12.88
N LYS A 126 -0.12 8.74 12.33
CA LYS A 126 -0.71 7.88 11.30
C LYS A 126 -1.99 7.21 11.81
N GLU A 127 -1.91 6.49 12.92
CA GLU A 127 -3.04 5.75 13.50
C GLU A 127 -4.18 6.69 13.93
N LEU A 128 -3.86 7.89 14.46
CA LEU A 128 -4.87 8.91 14.78
C LEU A 128 -5.48 9.52 13.51
N SER A 129 -4.69 9.73 12.46
CA SER A 129 -5.20 10.18 11.16
C SER A 129 -6.21 9.17 10.60
N ALA A 130 -5.93 7.87 10.66
CA ALA A 130 -6.90 6.84 10.28
C ALA A 130 -8.19 6.93 11.12
N TYR A 131 -8.05 7.01 12.44
CA TYR A 131 -9.21 7.15 13.34
C TYR A 131 -10.08 8.36 12.97
N TYR A 132 -9.49 9.55 12.85
CA TYR A 132 -10.22 10.79 12.53
C TYR A 132 -10.79 10.80 11.11
N TYR A 133 -10.10 10.16 10.15
CA TYR A 133 -10.61 9.94 8.80
C TYR A 133 -11.87 9.05 8.81
N ILE A 134 -11.87 7.99 9.62
CA ILE A 134 -12.99 7.06 9.71
C ILE A 134 -14.20 7.70 10.41
N ILE A 135 -14.01 8.54 11.45
CA ILE A 135 -15.12 9.22 12.14
C ILE A 135 -15.53 10.56 11.52
N ASP A 136 -14.99 10.92 10.36
CA ASP A 136 -15.24 12.18 9.65
C ASP A 136 -14.88 13.46 10.41
N ASP A 137 -13.93 13.39 11.35
CA ASP A 137 -13.38 14.57 12.02
C ASP A 137 -12.30 15.22 11.15
N GLN A 138 -12.73 16.09 10.23
CA GLN A 138 -11.82 16.76 9.29
C GLN A 138 -10.81 17.68 9.96
N LYS A 139 -11.16 18.25 11.13
CA LYS A 139 -10.29 19.18 11.85
C LYS A 139 -9.11 18.41 12.43
N ASP A 140 -9.40 17.37 13.21
CA ASP A 140 -8.33 16.58 13.81
C ASP A 140 -7.57 15.74 12.78
N LEU A 141 -8.23 15.24 11.73
CA LEU A 141 -7.55 14.62 10.60
C LEU A 141 -6.50 15.58 10.00
N SER A 142 -6.91 16.80 9.63
CA SER A 142 -6.01 17.78 9.03
C SER A 142 -4.85 18.13 9.95
N ASN A 143 -5.11 18.28 11.26
CA ASN A 143 -4.07 18.57 12.25
C ASN A 143 -2.97 17.49 12.30
N HIS A 144 -3.33 16.21 12.16
CA HIS A 144 -2.36 15.13 12.20
C HIS A 144 -1.64 14.97 10.86
N LEU A 145 -2.35 15.08 9.73
CA LEU A 145 -1.75 15.03 8.40
C LEU A 145 -0.76 16.19 8.15
N ILE A 146 -1.04 17.40 8.64
CA ILE A 146 -0.09 18.53 8.57
C ILE A 146 1.21 18.21 9.31
N LYS A 147 1.13 17.59 10.50
CA LYS A 147 2.34 17.20 11.25
C LYS A 147 3.14 16.15 10.51
N ILE A 148 2.48 15.19 9.87
CA ILE A 148 3.15 14.18 9.03
C ILE A 148 3.83 14.83 7.82
N ASP A 149 3.15 15.75 7.13
CA ASP A 149 3.70 16.50 5.98
C ASP A 149 4.93 17.32 6.39
N GLN A 150 4.85 18.04 7.51
CA GLN A 150 5.94 18.86 8.06
C GLN A 150 7.15 18.04 8.50
N GLN A 151 6.96 16.78 8.93
CA GLN A 151 8.06 15.88 9.27
C GLN A 151 8.80 15.35 8.04
N GLY A 152 8.27 15.56 6.82
CA GLY A 152 8.88 15.05 5.59
C GLY A 152 8.96 13.53 5.56
N TYR A 153 8.01 12.83 6.20
CA TYR A 153 8.02 11.38 6.30
C TYR A 153 7.91 10.71 4.91
N PHE A 154 7.04 11.25 4.06
CA PHE A 154 6.93 10.83 2.67
C PHE A 154 7.85 11.67 1.80
N SER A 155 8.56 11.01 0.88
CA SER A 155 9.45 11.70 -0.05
C SER A 155 8.66 12.66 -0.95
N SER A 156 9.33 13.71 -1.44
CA SER A 156 8.75 14.63 -2.43
C SER A 156 8.27 13.89 -3.68
N ASP A 157 8.90 12.77 -4.03
CA ASP A 157 8.53 11.95 -5.19
C ASP A 157 7.21 11.20 -4.96
N LEU A 158 6.98 10.66 -3.76
CA LEU A 158 5.69 10.04 -3.40
C LEU A 158 4.58 11.08 -3.39
N ILE A 159 4.86 12.28 -2.85
CA ILE A 159 3.92 13.39 -2.84
C ILE A 159 3.58 13.84 -4.27
N ALA A 160 4.58 14.00 -5.15
CA ALA A 160 4.37 14.34 -6.54
C ALA A 160 3.56 13.26 -7.28
N PHE A 161 3.87 11.99 -7.05
CA PHE A 161 3.11 10.88 -7.63
C PHE A 161 1.66 10.83 -7.11
N ALA A 162 1.42 11.09 -5.82
CA ALA A 162 0.08 11.14 -5.25
C ALA A 162 -0.76 12.29 -5.83
N THR A 163 -0.18 13.48 -5.99
CA THR A 163 -0.81 14.62 -6.67
C THR A 163 -1.22 14.26 -8.09
N ASN A 164 -0.26 13.72 -8.85
CA ASN A 164 -0.47 13.31 -10.24
C ASN A 164 -1.52 12.21 -10.35
N THR A 165 -1.54 11.28 -9.38
CA THR A 165 -2.55 10.23 -9.31
C THR A 165 -3.93 10.85 -9.19
N LEU A 166 -4.17 11.67 -8.15
CA LEU A 166 -5.46 12.33 -7.95
C LEU A 166 -5.91 13.13 -9.17
N LEU A 167 -5.03 13.95 -9.74
CA LEU A 167 -5.36 14.81 -10.87
C LEU A 167 -5.71 14.03 -12.15
N SER A 168 -5.14 12.84 -12.33
CA SER A 168 -5.37 11.98 -13.50
C SER A 168 -6.67 11.18 -13.46
N LEU A 169 -7.34 11.08 -12.30
CA LEU A 169 -8.51 10.21 -12.15
C LEU A 169 -9.77 10.79 -12.80
N PRO A 170 -10.69 9.96 -13.32
CA PRO A 170 -12.02 10.43 -13.72
C PRO A 170 -12.76 11.14 -12.58
N LYS A 171 -13.74 11.99 -12.92
CA LYS A 171 -14.54 12.72 -11.92
C LYS A 171 -15.29 11.75 -10.99
N LYS A 172 -15.38 12.08 -9.71
CA LYS A 172 -16.10 11.32 -8.67
C LYS A 172 -15.68 9.85 -8.59
N SER A 173 -14.38 9.59 -8.76
CA SER A 173 -13.82 8.24 -8.65
C SER A 173 -13.78 7.78 -7.19
N VAL A 174 -13.92 6.47 -6.99
CA VAL A 174 -13.60 5.78 -5.73
C VAL A 174 -12.23 5.15 -5.91
N LEU A 175 -11.19 5.78 -5.36
CA LEU A 175 -9.81 5.30 -5.44
C LEU A 175 -9.54 4.28 -4.33
N VAL A 176 -9.27 3.03 -4.69
CA VAL A 176 -8.86 2.00 -3.73
C VAL A 176 -7.34 1.96 -3.60
N SER A 177 -6.83 2.28 -2.42
CA SER A 177 -5.42 2.22 -2.03
C SER A 177 -5.13 1.01 -1.13
N HIS A 178 -3.86 0.67 -0.95
CA HIS A 178 -3.43 -0.54 -0.27
C HIS A 178 -2.92 -0.32 1.15
N GLY A 179 -2.00 0.62 1.39
CA GLY A 179 -1.32 0.76 2.68
C GLY A 179 -0.77 2.16 2.94
N GLU A 180 0.28 2.23 3.73
CA GLU A 180 0.78 3.51 4.23
C GLU A 180 1.31 4.44 3.10
N GLN A 181 2.14 3.89 2.23
CA GLN A 181 2.92 4.65 1.24
C GLN A 181 2.08 5.14 0.05
N ASP A 182 0.86 4.65 -0.14
CA ASP A 182 -0.08 5.18 -1.12
C ASP A 182 -1.21 5.97 -0.45
N THR A 183 -1.82 5.47 0.62
CA THR A 183 -2.98 6.10 1.26
C THR A 183 -2.67 7.49 1.83
N TYR A 184 -1.61 7.63 2.63
CA TYR A 184 -1.37 8.87 3.36
C TYR A 184 -0.88 10.02 2.48
N PRO A 185 0.03 9.81 1.50
CA PRO A 185 0.32 10.83 0.49
C PRO A 185 -0.94 11.34 -0.23
N LEU A 186 -1.86 10.44 -0.62
CA LEU A 186 -3.13 10.82 -1.23
C LEU A 186 -4.00 11.66 -0.28
N LEU A 187 -4.13 11.24 0.98
CA LEU A 187 -4.88 11.98 2.00
C LEU A 187 -4.28 13.36 2.29
N ILE A 188 -2.95 13.48 2.33
CA ILE A 188 -2.28 14.78 2.50
C ILE A 188 -2.63 15.71 1.33
N GLN A 189 -2.47 15.24 0.10
CA GLN A 189 -2.78 16.06 -1.09
C GLN A 189 -4.27 16.44 -1.14
N GLN A 190 -5.17 15.51 -0.84
CA GLN A 190 -6.60 15.80 -0.87
C GLN A 190 -7.04 16.70 0.29
N LYS A 191 -6.69 16.37 1.53
CA LYS A 191 -7.25 17.03 2.72
C LYS A 191 -6.52 18.33 3.07
N ILE A 192 -5.22 18.43 2.79
CA ILE A 192 -4.43 19.62 3.13
C ILE A 192 -4.32 20.58 1.95
N LYS A 193 -4.15 20.06 0.73
CA LYS A 193 -3.99 20.87 -0.49
C LYS A 193 -5.28 21.02 -1.29
N ASN A 194 -6.39 20.42 -0.84
CA ASN A 194 -7.71 20.47 -1.49
C ASN A 194 -7.70 19.96 -2.93
N ILE A 195 -6.82 18.98 -3.23
CA ILE A 195 -6.71 18.40 -4.57
C ILE A 195 -7.76 17.30 -4.72
N ARG A 196 -8.68 17.45 -5.68
CA ARG A 196 -9.65 16.42 -6.05
C ARG A 196 -10.46 15.88 -4.87
N SER A 197 -11.06 16.81 -4.13
CA SER A 197 -11.97 16.51 -3.02
C SER A 197 -13.25 15.77 -3.45
N ASP A 198 -13.49 15.63 -4.76
CA ASP A 198 -14.54 14.79 -5.33
C ASP A 198 -14.20 13.29 -5.35
N VAL A 199 -12.93 12.92 -5.16
CA VAL A 199 -12.48 11.52 -5.14
C VAL A 199 -12.65 10.94 -3.75
N GLU A 200 -13.30 9.79 -3.62
CA GLU A 200 -13.34 9.05 -2.36
C GLU A 200 -12.12 8.11 -2.28
N ILE A 201 -11.35 8.15 -1.20
CA ILE A 201 -10.15 7.31 -1.02
C ILE A 201 -10.48 6.16 -0.07
N ILE A 202 -10.52 4.93 -0.56
CA ILE A 202 -10.77 3.74 0.25
C ILE A 202 -9.47 2.95 0.45
N SER A 203 -8.98 2.90 1.70
CA SER A 203 -7.80 2.12 2.04
C SER A 203 -8.17 0.69 2.44
N LEU A 204 -7.53 -0.29 1.79
CA LEU A 204 -7.61 -1.70 2.20
C LEU A 204 -7.08 -1.92 3.62
N GLU A 205 -6.07 -1.16 4.04
CA GLU A 205 -5.57 -1.22 5.42
C GLU A 205 -6.62 -0.73 6.43
N HIS A 206 -7.32 0.37 6.14
CA HIS A 206 -8.38 0.90 7.02
C HIS A 206 -9.64 0.03 7.03
N LEU A 207 -9.89 -0.75 5.95
CA LEU A 207 -11.02 -1.67 5.86
C LEU A 207 -10.99 -2.80 6.91
N GLN A 208 -9.91 -2.95 7.67
CA GLN A 208 -9.87 -3.80 8.86
C GLN A 208 -10.80 -3.29 9.98
N SER A 209 -11.03 -1.98 10.07
CA SER A 209 -11.96 -1.36 11.01
C SER A 209 -13.41 -1.71 10.68
N GLU A 210 -14.13 -2.29 11.64
CA GLU A 210 -15.58 -2.51 11.50
C GLU A 210 -16.35 -1.18 11.37
N ASP A 211 -15.93 -0.15 12.10
CA ASP A 211 -16.53 1.19 12.04
C ASP A 211 -16.35 1.82 10.66
N TYR A 212 -15.19 1.64 10.02
CA TYR A 212 -14.99 2.13 8.65
C TYR A 212 -15.88 1.40 7.65
N ARG A 213 -15.98 0.06 7.74
CA ARG A 213 -16.92 -0.71 6.92
C ARG A 213 -18.37 -0.26 7.13
N LYS A 214 -18.77 0.03 8.38
CA LYS A 214 -20.11 0.57 8.71
C LYS A 214 -20.34 1.95 8.10
N LYS A 215 -19.34 2.85 8.16
CA LYS A 215 -19.40 4.16 7.50
C LYS A 215 -19.61 4.01 6.00
N LEU A 216 -18.79 3.22 5.33
CA LEU A 216 -18.89 3.00 3.88
C LEU A 216 -20.24 2.38 3.50
N LYS A 217 -20.76 1.45 4.30
CA LYS A 217 -22.13 0.91 4.13
C LYS A 217 -23.21 2.00 4.18
N LYS A 218 -23.13 2.92 5.13
CA LYS A 218 -24.06 4.07 5.22
C LYS A 218 -23.95 5.00 4.00
N GLN A 219 -22.78 5.05 3.36
CA GLN A 219 -22.53 5.81 2.13
C GLN A 219 -22.94 5.07 0.85
N GLY A 220 -23.53 3.88 0.95
CA GLY A 220 -24.04 3.11 -0.19
C GLY A 220 -23.09 2.02 -0.70
N MET A 221 -21.91 1.84 -0.10
CA MET A 221 -21.00 0.76 -0.47
C MET A 221 -21.48 -0.58 0.10
N LYS A 222 -21.35 -1.64 -0.69
CA LYS A 222 -21.58 -3.02 -0.25
C LYS A 222 -20.27 -3.63 0.25
N MET A 223 -20.35 -4.47 1.27
CA MET A 223 -19.17 -5.13 1.84
C MET A 223 -19.25 -6.64 1.64
N PRO A 224 -18.13 -7.30 1.31
CA PRO A 224 -17.99 -8.74 1.40
C PRO A 224 -18.38 -9.29 2.78
N ASN A 225 -18.87 -10.53 2.82
CA ASN A 225 -19.20 -11.23 4.06
C ASN A 225 -17.98 -11.97 4.64
N THR A 226 -16.89 -11.23 4.85
CA THR A 226 -15.66 -11.73 5.50
C THR A 226 -14.94 -10.60 6.21
N GLU A 227 -14.25 -10.93 7.29
CA GLU A 227 -13.46 -9.98 8.10
C GLU A 227 -11.98 -9.95 7.69
N ILE A 228 -11.54 -10.93 6.91
CA ILE A 228 -10.17 -11.01 6.40
C ILE A 228 -10.08 -10.15 5.15
N ILE A 229 -9.34 -9.04 5.23
CA ILE A 229 -9.07 -8.17 4.10
C ILE A 229 -7.88 -8.76 3.33
N ASP A 230 -8.16 -9.54 2.32
CA ASP A 230 -7.18 -10.18 1.43
C ASP A 230 -7.55 -10.00 -0.05
N THR A 231 -6.82 -10.69 -0.95
CA THR A 231 -7.12 -10.65 -2.39
C THR A 231 -8.55 -11.11 -2.74
N HIS A 232 -9.17 -11.99 -1.93
CA HIS A 232 -10.53 -12.46 -2.15
C HIS A 232 -11.57 -11.43 -1.68
N PHE A 233 -11.35 -10.82 -0.50
CA PHE A 233 -12.17 -9.69 -0.07
C PHE A 233 -12.14 -8.57 -1.11
N PHE A 234 -10.96 -8.23 -1.63
CA PHE A 234 -10.81 -7.17 -2.62
C PHE A 234 -11.61 -7.44 -3.89
N ASP A 235 -11.49 -8.65 -4.46
CA ASP A 235 -12.24 -9.06 -5.65
C ASP A 235 -13.76 -8.97 -5.43
N GLN A 236 -14.25 -9.52 -4.31
CA GLN A 236 -15.67 -9.41 -3.95
C GLN A 236 -16.12 -7.96 -3.74
N PHE A 237 -15.27 -7.12 -3.13
CA PHE A 237 -15.56 -5.73 -2.90
C PHE A 237 -15.73 -4.97 -4.21
N LEU A 238 -14.86 -5.20 -5.20
CA LEU A 238 -15.00 -4.62 -6.53
C LEU A 238 -16.32 -5.06 -7.20
N ALA A 239 -16.57 -6.37 -7.26
CA ALA A 239 -17.76 -6.93 -7.89
C ALA A 239 -19.07 -6.41 -7.28
N LEU A 240 -19.14 -6.33 -5.95
CA LEU A 240 -20.30 -5.81 -5.22
C LEU A 240 -20.56 -4.32 -5.48
N ASN A 241 -19.52 -3.57 -5.83
CA ASN A 241 -19.58 -2.11 -5.98
C ASN A 241 -19.35 -1.62 -7.41
N LYS A 242 -19.46 -2.49 -8.43
CA LYS A 242 -19.26 -2.16 -9.85
C LYS A 242 -20.05 -0.97 -10.41
N ASN A 243 -21.14 -0.58 -9.74
CA ASN A 243 -21.94 0.59 -10.11
C ASN A 243 -21.30 1.92 -9.66
N HIS A 244 -20.23 1.88 -8.87
CA HIS A 244 -19.40 3.03 -8.54
C HIS A 244 -18.25 3.12 -9.53
N ASN A 245 -17.77 4.35 -9.77
CA ASN A 245 -16.59 4.58 -10.61
C ASN A 245 -15.31 4.21 -9.84
N ILE A 246 -15.06 2.91 -9.67
CA ILE A 246 -13.94 2.41 -8.89
C ILE A 246 -12.68 2.44 -9.73
N VAL A 247 -11.65 3.08 -9.19
CA VAL A 247 -10.28 3.04 -9.71
C VAL A 247 -9.37 2.44 -8.65
N VAL A 248 -8.57 1.47 -9.05
CA VAL A 248 -7.60 0.80 -8.21
C VAL A 248 -6.25 1.47 -8.38
N ALA A 249 -5.55 1.81 -7.30
CA ALA A 249 -4.23 2.42 -7.40
C ALA A 249 -3.24 1.49 -8.13
N SER A 250 -2.43 2.06 -9.04
CA SER A 250 -1.46 1.30 -9.83
C SER A 250 -0.34 0.67 -8.99
N THR A 251 -0.18 1.13 -7.75
CA THR A 251 0.78 0.65 -6.76
C THR A 251 0.29 -0.57 -5.96
N LEU A 252 -0.92 -1.07 -6.22
CA LEU A 252 -1.39 -2.29 -5.56
C LEU A 252 -0.45 -3.47 -5.88
N PRO A 253 -0.19 -4.36 -4.90
CA PRO A 253 0.63 -5.53 -5.16
C PRO A 253 0.04 -6.42 -6.25
N LYS A 254 0.92 -7.00 -7.07
CA LYS A 254 0.55 -7.86 -8.21
C LYS A 254 -0.52 -8.92 -7.88
N PRO A 255 -0.52 -9.61 -6.71
CA PRO A 255 -1.56 -10.59 -6.39
C PRO A 255 -2.99 -10.02 -6.36
N TYR A 256 -3.17 -8.74 -6.04
CA TYR A 256 -4.47 -8.07 -6.09
C TYR A 256 -4.90 -7.78 -7.52
N LEU A 257 -3.96 -7.38 -8.39
CA LEU A 257 -4.27 -7.01 -9.78
C LEU A 257 -4.43 -8.22 -10.71
N MET A 258 -3.71 -9.31 -10.48
CA MET A 258 -3.71 -10.48 -11.37
C MET A 258 -5.05 -11.23 -11.46
N LYS A 259 -5.90 -11.11 -10.45
CA LYS A 259 -7.16 -11.86 -10.36
C LYS A 259 -8.36 -11.07 -10.82
N VAL A 260 -8.21 -9.76 -11.03
CA VAL A 260 -9.33 -8.88 -11.36
C VAL A 260 -9.44 -8.81 -12.87
N GLU A 261 -10.54 -9.34 -13.39
CA GLU A 261 -10.94 -9.16 -14.79
C GLU A 261 -11.62 -7.80 -14.98
N GLY A 262 -11.70 -7.31 -16.22
CA GLY A 262 -12.42 -6.06 -16.52
C GLY A 262 -11.74 -4.78 -16.01
N ILE A 263 -10.43 -4.80 -15.74
CA ILE A 263 -9.67 -3.58 -15.42
C ILE A 263 -9.05 -2.95 -16.68
N ALA A 264 -9.14 -1.63 -16.77
CA ALA A 264 -8.50 -0.82 -17.81
C ALA A 264 -7.78 0.38 -17.18
N ASN A 265 -6.74 0.90 -17.83
CA ASN A 265 -6.09 2.12 -17.34
C ASN A 265 -7.08 3.29 -17.36
N ALA A 266 -7.11 4.06 -16.27
CA ALA A 266 -7.84 5.32 -16.17
C ALA A 266 -7.00 6.29 -15.34
N GLY A 267 -6.31 7.19 -16.03
CA GLY A 267 -5.22 7.96 -15.41
C GLY A 267 -4.13 7.04 -14.85
N LEU A 268 -3.58 7.37 -13.69
CA LEU A 268 -2.53 6.61 -13.01
C LEU A 268 -3.08 5.47 -12.11
N GLY A 269 -4.26 4.98 -12.42
CA GLY A 269 -4.87 3.81 -11.78
C GLY A 269 -5.57 2.89 -12.80
N PHE A 270 -6.21 1.86 -12.30
CA PHE A 270 -6.94 0.87 -13.09
C PHE A 270 -8.43 0.93 -12.75
N ALA A 271 -9.25 1.46 -13.65
CA ALA A 271 -10.70 1.46 -13.51
C ALA A 271 -11.26 0.04 -13.65
N TYR A 272 -12.14 -0.36 -12.74
CA TYR A 272 -12.81 -1.66 -12.74
C TYR A 272 -14.18 -1.57 -13.42
N GLU A 273 -14.46 -2.47 -14.36
CA GLU A 273 -15.72 -2.51 -15.14
C GLU A 273 -16.03 -1.13 -15.76
N SER A 274 -14.97 -0.52 -16.28
CA SER A 274 -14.90 0.90 -16.58
C SER A 274 -15.86 1.34 -17.68
N SER A 275 -16.64 2.40 -17.41
CA SER A 275 -17.32 3.20 -18.44
C SER A 275 -16.48 4.39 -18.92
N VAL A 276 -15.19 4.44 -18.56
CA VAL A 276 -14.29 5.53 -18.98
C VAL A 276 -14.19 5.50 -20.49
N LYS A 277 -14.45 6.65 -21.12
CA LYS A 277 -14.35 6.80 -22.57
C LYS A 277 -12.95 6.43 -23.04
N GLU A 278 -12.87 5.77 -24.18
CA GLU A 278 -11.63 5.30 -24.79
C GLU A 278 -10.55 6.40 -24.86
N GLU A 279 -10.94 7.61 -25.28
CA GLU A 279 -10.03 8.76 -25.41
C GLU A 279 -9.63 9.45 -24.08
N TYR A 280 -10.14 9.02 -22.93
CA TYR A 280 -9.94 9.73 -21.66
C TYR A 280 -8.45 9.87 -21.30
N ASN A 281 -7.68 8.79 -21.43
CA ASN A 281 -6.26 8.78 -21.09
C ASN A 281 -5.45 9.66 -22.05
N LEU A 282 -5.74 9.60 -23.36
CA LEU A 282 -5.12 10.47 -24.35
C LEU A 282 -5.41 11.94 -24.06
N ASN A 283 -6.67 12.28 -23.77
CA ASN A 283 -7.08 13.65 -23.47
C ASN A 283 -6.39 14.20 -22.21
N ILE A 284 -6.38 13.45 -21.10
CA ILE A 284 -5.72 13.91 -19.87
C ILE A 284 -4.19 13.93 -19.99
N TYR A 285 -3.61 13.11 -20.87
CA TYR A 285 -2.19 13.17 -21.22
C TYR A 285 -1.80 14.51 -21.81
N HIS A 286 -2.49 14.93 -22.87
CA HIS A 286 -2.20 16.18 -23.54
C HIS A 286 -2.52 17.41 -22.68
N GLN A 287 -3.59 17.36 -21.90
CA GLN A 287 -4.03 18.50 -21.09
C GLN A 287 -3.14 18.75 -19.87
N LEU A 288 -2.63 17.69 -19.24
CA LEU A 288 -2.00 17.81 -17.92
C LEU A 288 -0.81 16.86 -17.72
N MET A 289 -1.01 15.57 -18.00
CA MET A 289 -0.07 14.56 -17.48
C MET A 289 1.29 14.59 -18.15
N LYS A 290 1.39 14.99 -19.43
CA LYS A 290 2.69 15.12 -20.13
C LYS A 290 3.65 16.03 -19.34
N GLN A 291 3.21 17.24 -19.01
CA GLN A 291 4.03 18.21 -18.29
C GLN A 291 4.27 17.78 -16.84
N ALA A 292 3.25 17.24 -16.17
CA ALA A 292 3.36 16.82 -14.77
C ALA A 292 4.33 15.64 -14.59
N ILE A 293 4.34 14.69 -15.52
CA ILE A 293 5.28 13.56 -15.53
C ILE A 293 6.69 14.05 -15.85
N GLN A 294 6.87 14.89 -16.88
CA GLN A 294 8.18 15.44 -17.21
C GLN A 294 8.80 16.20 -16.02
N THR A 295 8.00 17.05 -15.36
CA THR A 295 8.44 17.80 -14.18
C THR A 295 8.88 16.86 -13.05
N HIS A 296 8.15 15.76 -12.81
CA HIS A 296 8.56 14.78 -11.80
C HIS A 296 9.84 14.06 -12.24
N ILE A 297 10.00 13.68 -13.51
CA ILE A 297 11.25 13.06 -13.99
C ILE A 297 12.45 13.98 -13.75
N ASP A 298 12.32 15.27 -14.06
CA ASP A 298 13.41 16.25 -13.96
C ASP A 298 13.84 16.53 -12.51
N THR A 299 12.92 16.34 -11.56
CA THR A 299 13.12 16.67 -10.14
C THR A 299 13.24 15.45 -9.23
N ALA A 300 13.03 14.23 -9.76
CA ALA A 300 12.94 13.01 -8.98
C ALA A 300 14.24 12.69 -8.22
N LYS A 301 14.13 12.48 -6.92
CA LYS A 301 15.25 12.00 -6.09
C LYS A 301 15.26 10.48 -5.98
N ASP A 302 14.09 9.88 -5.82
CA ASP A 302 13.86 8.44 -5.95
C ASP A 302 13.26 8.10 -7.31
N GLN A 303 14.16 7.76 -8.23
CA GLN A 303 13.81 7.41 -9.60
C GLN A 303 13.01 6.10 -9.71
N LYS A 304 12.91 5.29 -8.65
CA LYS A 304 12.11 4.06 -8.67
C LYS A 304 10.62 4.34 -8.72
N ILE A 305 10.13 5.44 -8.13
CA ILE A 305 8.71 5.79 -8.12
C ILE A 305 8.20 6.08 -9.54
N LEU A 306 9.07 6.57 -10.42
CA LEU A 306 8.73 6.90 -11.80
C LEU A 306 8.19 5.70 -12.61
N VAL A 307 8.51 4.46 -12.22
CA VAL A 307 7.98 3.26 -12.90
C VAL A 307 6.47 3.14 -12.79
N ASN A 308 5.85 3.77 -11.80
CA ASN A 308 4.41 3.74 -11.60
C ASN A 308 3.65 4.53 -12.69
N TYR A 309 4.34 5.37 -13.48
CA TYR A 309 3.75 6.02 -14.65
C TYR A 309 3.67 5.12 -15.88
N LEU A 310 4.46 4.03 -15.93
CA LEU A 310 4.59 3.21 -17.14
C LEU A 310 3.27 2.58 -17.61
N PRO A 311 2.41 2.00 -16.76
CA PRO A 311 1.14 1.42 -17.22
C PRO A 311 0.28 2.43 -17.99
N TYR A 312 0.18 3.65 -17.46
CA TYR A 312 -0.55 4.74 -18.09
C TYR A 312 0.10 5.19 -19.40
N LEU A 313 1.42 5.41 -19.40
CA LEU A 313 2.14 5.84 -20.62
C LEU A 313 2.06 4.81 -21.74
N PHE A 314 2.13 3.51 -21.43
CA PHE A 314 1.89 2.46 -22.42
C PHE A 314 0.46 2.48 -22.95
N SER A 315 -0.54 2.72 -22.08
CA SER A 315 -1.93 2.87 -22.52
C SER A 315 -2.10 4.01 -23.51
N VAL A 316 -1.54 5.19 -23.21
CA VAL A 316 -1.63 6.37 -24.08
C VAL A 316 -0.88 6.13 -25.39
N ARG A 317 0.31 5.52 -25.34
CA ARG A 317 1.08 5.17 -26.52
C ARG A 317 0.27 4.26 -27.47
N ASN A 318 -0.38 3.24 -26.93
CA ASN A 318 -1.16 2.31 -27.75
C ASN A 318 -2.34 3.03 -28.42
N GLN A 319 -3.04 3.93 -27.71
CA GLN A 319 -4.10 4.76 -28.31
C GLN A 319 -3.56 5.68 -29.42
N MET A 320 -2.37 6.26 -29.24
CA MET A 320 -1.73 7.08 -30.28
C MET A 320 -1.37 6.27 -31.53
N MET A 321 -0.99 4.99 -31.36
CA MET A 321 -0.74 4.10 -32.48
C MET A 321 -2.02 3.75 -33.25
N GLU A 322 -3.15 3.57 -32.55
CA GLU A 322 -4.45 3.27 -33.15
C GLU A 322 -4.97 4.43 -34.02
N ILE A 323 -4.70 5.68 -33.63
CA ILE A 323 -5.07 6.88 -34.42
C ILE A 323 -3.97 7.33 -35.40
N GLU A 324 -2.92 6.51 -35.60
CA GLU A 324 -1.80 6.73 -36.52
C GLU A 324 -0.98 8.02 -36.29
N ASP A 325 -0.96 8.59 -35.07
CA ASP A 325 -0.15 9.77 -34.73
C ASP A 325 1.32 9.40 -34.44
N GLN A 326 2.09 9.20 -35.51
CA GLN A 326 3.49 8.77 -35.44
C GLN A 326 4.41 9.74 -34.69
N ASN A 327 4.11 11.04 -34.71
CA ASN A 327 4.93 12.02 -34.01
C ASN A 327 4.73 11.92 -32.49
N SER A 328 3.48 11.88 -32.04
CA SER A 328 3.17 11.71 -30.62
C SER A 328 3.63 10.37 -30.07
N VAL A 329 3.57 9.29 -30.87
CA VAL A 329 4.13 7.98 -30.48
C VAL A 329 5.63 8.08 -30.18
N ARG A 330 6.41 8.75 -31.03
CA ARG A 330 7.86 8.93 -30.79
C ARG A 330 8.13 9.74 -29.52
N GLU A 331 7.35 10.79 -29.28
CA GLU A 331 7.51 11.62 -28.08
C GLU A 331 7.24 10.84 -26.79
N ILE A 332 6.14 10.09 -26.74
CA ILE A 332 5.80 9.30 -25.54
C ILE A 332 6.77 8.13 -25.34
N GLU A 333 7.29 7.52 -26.41
CA GLU A 333 8.34 6.52 -26.31
C GLU A 333 9.63 7.08 -25.71
N LEU A 334 10.04 8.30 -26.09
CA LEU A 334 11.19 8.97 -25.49
C LEU A 334 10.99 9.17 -23.98
N LEU A 335 9.81 9.60 -23.55
CA LEU A 335 9.45 9.74 -22.14
C LEU A 335 9.51 8.39 -21.39
N ILE A 336 8.96 7.33 -21.98
CA ILE A 336 9.03 5.95 -21.46
C ILE A 336 10.49 5.49 -21.33
N TYR A 337 11.34 5.76 -22.32
CA TYR A 337 12.76 5.44 -22.27
C TYR A 337 13.52 6.22 -21.19
N GLN A 338 13.19 7.51 -20.98
CA GLN A 338 13.78 8.33 -19.91
C GLN A 338 13.47 7.72 -18.54
N ILE A 339 12.21 7.37 -18.27
CA ILE A 339 11.82 6.66 -17.04
C ILE A 339 12.60 5.34 -16.92
N GLY A 340 12.73 4.59 -18.02
CA GLY A 340 13.46 3.34 -18.03
C GLY A 340 14.94 3.47 -17.66
N ARG A 341 15.60 4.55 -18.09
CA ARG A 341 16.98 4.86 -17.74
C ARG A 341 17.10 5.25 -16.27
N ALA A 342 16.27 6.19 -15.82
CA ALA A 342 16.27 6.68 -14.44
C ALA A 342 15.99 5.55 -13.44
N SER A 343 14.98 4.72 -13.70
CA SER A 343 14.57 3.65 -12.78
C SER A 343 15.39 2.35 -12.87
N ASN A 344 16.42 2.29 -13.73
CA ASN A 344 17.16 1.07 -14.04
C ASN A 344 16.26 -0.09 -14.53
N THR A 345 15.24 0.23 -15.34
CA THR A 345 14.28 -0.74 -15.92
C THR A 345 14.29 -0.80 -17.45
N LEU A 346 15.19 -0.05 -18.10
CA LEU A 346 15.28 0.07 -19.56
C LEU A 346 15.28 -1.28 -20.30
N GLY A 347 16.01 -2.28 -19.77
CA GLY A 347 16.07 -3.61 -20.38
C GLY A 347 14.72 -4.35 -20.40
N LYS A 348 13.84 -4.11 -19.42
CA LYS A 348 12.47 -4.65 -19.40
C LYS A 348 11.58 -3.89 -20.38
N ILE A 349 11.68 -2.56 -20.38
CA ILE A 349 10.88 -1.69 -21.24
C ILE A 349 11.16 -1.96 -22.73
N LYS A 350 12.44 -2.13 -23.11
CA LYS A 350 12.82 -2.52 -24.48
C LYS A 350 12.26 -3.88 -24.93
N LYS A 351 11.85 -4.76 -24.03
CA LYS A 351 11.21 -6.04 -24.38
C LYS A 351 9.72 -5.88 -24.62
N ILE A 352 9.08 -4.90 -23.97
CA ILE A 352 7.64 -4.61 -24.08
C ILE A 352 7.36 -3.78 -25.34
N MET A 353 8.28 -2.90 -25.74
CA MET A 353 8.12 -2.03 -26.93
C MET A 353 8.57 -2.67 -28.25
N LYS A 354 8.96 -3.94 -28.23
CA LYS A 354 9.13 -4.74 -29.45
C LYS A 354 7.80 -5.38 -29.80
#